data_AF-A0A3S7UQK5-F1
#
_entry.id   AF-A0A3S7UQK5-F1
#
_cell.length_a   1.000
_cell.length_b   1.000
_cell.length_c   1.000
_cell.angle_alpha   90.00
_cell.angle_beta   90.00
_cell.angle_gamma   90.00
#
_symmetry.space_group_name_H-M   'P 1'
#
loop_
_entity.id
_entity.type
_entity.pdbx_description
1 polymer ?
#
loop_
_entity_poly.entity_id
_entity_poly.type
_entity_poly.pdbx_seq_one_letter_code
_entity_poly.pdbx_strand_id
1 'polypeptide(L)'
;ATAGAGGAWCQGLNIPNELFLTLGLVSLVENLLVVAAILKNRNLHSPMYYFICCLAVSDMLVSISNLTETLFLLLLEHGVLVVRPTIVRHMDNVIDMLICSSIVSSLSFLGVIAVDRYITIFYALRYHSIMTLQRAVVTMASVWLASTVSSTVFITYYRSNAILLCLIGFFLFMLVLMLVLYIHMFALARHHLRSISSQQKQPTIYRSSSLKGAVTLTILLGVFFICWGPFFFH
;
A
#
# COMPACT_ATOMS: atom_id res chain seq x y z
N ALA A 1 -38.44 18.74 37.24
CA ALA A 1 -37.02 19.04 37.47
C ALA A 1 -36.20 18.04 36.66
N THR A 2 -35.39 18.59 35.73
CA THR A 2 -34.15 18.04 35.11
C THR A 2 -34.20 16.61 34.53
N ALA A 3 -34.40 16.45 33.22
CA ALA A 3 -33.41 16.57 32.13
C ALA A 3 -32.41 15.39 32.09
N GLY A 4 -32.56 14.56 31.05
CA GLY A 4 -31.64 13.48 30.67
C GLY A 4 -31.66 13.29 29.15
N ALA A 5 -31.56 14.40 28.41
CA ALA A 5 -31.22 14.40 27.00
C ALA A 5 -29.75 14.01 26.87
N GLY A 6 -29.47 12.82 26.35
CA GLY A 6 -28.09 12.34 26.19
C GLY A 6 -27.92 11.13 25.26
N GLY A 7 -28.93 10.79 24.45
CA GLY A 7 -28.87 9.67 23.50
C GLY A 7 -28.67 10.13 22.05
N ALA A 8 -27.86 11.16 21.82
CA ALA A 8 -27.45 11.58 20.49
C ALA A 8 -25.99 11.15 20.27
N TRP A 9 -25.69 10.66 19.05
CA TRP A 9 -24.34 10.47 18.49
C TRP A 9 -23.57 9.17 18.78
N CYS A 10 -24.18 7.98 18.68
CA CYS A 10 -23.43 6.74 18.38
C CYS A 10 -24.34 5.70 17.70
N GLN A 11 -25.06 6.08 16.63
CA GLN A 11 -25.44 5.06 15.66
C GLN A 11 -24.16 4.76 14.88
N GLY A 12 -23.44 3.73 15.32
CA GLY A 12 -22.34 3.16 14.56
C GLY A 12 -22.84 2.95 13.14
N LEU A 13 -22.19 3.61 12.18
CA LEU A 13 -22.49 3.45 10.77
C LEU A 13 -22.28 1.96 10.48
N ASN A 14 -23.36 1.20 10.40
CA ASN A 14 -23.29 -0.24 10.18
C ASN A 14 -22.95 -0.42 8.70
N ILE A 15 -21.66 -0.32 8.39
CA ILE A 15 -21.14 -0.56 7.05
C ILE A 15 -21.50 -2.02 6.74
N PRO A 16 -22.32 -2.29 5.71
CA PRO A 16 -22.80 -3.63 5.47
C PRO A 16 -21.61 -4.54 5.13
N ASN A 17 -21.56 -5.72 5.74
CA ASN A 17 -20.55 -6.75 5.44
C ASN A 17 -20.46 -7.04 3.93
N GLU A 18 -21.57 -6.90 3.21
CA GLU A 18 -21.66 -6.96 1.74
C GLU A 18 -20.71 -5.96 1.03
N LEU A 19 -20.53 -4.75 1.57
CA LEU A 19 -19.61 -3.76 1.02
C LEU A 19 -18.15 -4.22 1.17
N PHE A 20 -17.78 -4.72 2.34
CA PHE A 20 -16.42 -5.23 2.58
C PHE A 20 -16.11 -6.44 1.71
N LEU A 21 -17.08 -7.36 1.55
CA LEU A 21 -16.96 -8.52 0.67
C LEU A 21 -16.82 -8.10 -0.80
N THR A 22 -17.67 -7.19 -1.28
CA THR A 22 -17.62 -6.73 -2.68
C THR A 22 -16.32 -5.99 -2.97
N LEU A 23 -15.89 -5.06 -2.11
CA LEU A 23 -14.62 -4.35 -2.24
C LEU A 23 -13.42 -5.31 -2.18
N GLY A 24 -13.43 -6.28 -1.26
CA GLY A 24 -12.41 -7.30 -1.15
C GLY A 24 -12.30 -8.18 -2.39
N LEU A 25 -13.43 -8.62 -2.96
CA LEU A 25 -13.46 -9.41 -4.19
C LEU A 25 -12.98 -8.61 -5.41
N VAL A 26 -13.44 -7.37 -5.56
CA VAL A 26 -13.00 -6.49 -6.66
C VAL A 26 -11.49 -6.27 -6.58
N SER A 27 -10.97 -5.91 -5.41
CA SER A 27 -9.53 -5.71 -5.16
C SER A 27 -8.72 -6.97 -5.44
N LEU A 28 -9.22 -8.14 -5.04
CA LEU A 28 -8.57 -9.43 -5.30
C LEU A 28 -8.48 -9.72 -6.80
N VAL A 29 -9.57 -9.51 -7.54
CA VAL A 29 -9.62 -9.74 -8.99
C VAL A 29 -8.70 -8.76 -9.73
N GLU A 30 -8.73 -7.48 -9.37
CA GLU A 30 -7.88 -6.45 -9.99
C GLU A 30 -6.39 -6.80 -9.84
N ASN A 31 -5.95 -7.09 -8.61
CA ASN A 31 -4.55 -7.41 -8.35
C ASN A 31 -4.12 -8.75 -8.97
N LEU A 32 -5.03 -9.73 -9.02
CA LEU A 32 -4.76 -10.99 -9.74
C LEU A 32 -4.57 -10.75 -11.24
N LEU A 33 -5.37 -9.88 -11.85
CA LEU A 33 -5.22 -9.49 -13.25
C LEU A 33 -3.89 -8.78 -13.51
N VAL A 34 -3.45 -7.91 -12.59
CA VAL A 34 -2.13 -7.26 -12.66
C VAL A 34 -1.02 -8.31 -12.66
N VAL A 35 -1.03 -9.25 -11.72
CA VAL A 35 -0.03 -10.33 -11.64
C VAL A 35 -0.05 -11.18 -12.91
N ALA A 36 -1.24 -11.61 -13.36
CA ALA A 36 -1.39 -12.41 -14.57
C ALA A 36 -0.88 -11.67 -15.82
N ALA A 37 -1.14 -10.37 -15.93
CA ALA A 37 -0.67 -9.54 -17.04
C ALA A 37 0.87 -9.44 -17.05
N ILE A 38 1.50 -9.31 -15.89
CA ILE A 38 2.98 -9.29 -15.78
C ILE A 38 3.55 -10.66 -16.17
N LEU A 39 3.00 -11.76 -15.63
CA LEU A 39 3.49 -13.12 -15.91
C LEU A 39 3.33 -13.53 -17.39
N LYS A 40 2.25 -13.08 -18.05
CA LYS A 40 2.01 -13.36 -19.46
C LYS A 40 3.00 -12.63 -20.38
N ASN A 41 3.49 -11.46 -19.96
CA ASN A 41 4.36 -10.62 -20.76
C ASN A 41 5.85 -10.87 -20.45
N ARG A 42 6.43 -11.86 -21.12
CA ARG A 42 7.86 -12.22 -20.96
C ARG A 42 8.87 -11.17 -21.46
N ASN A 43 8.41 -10.12 -22.13
CA ASN A 43 9.26 -9.02 -22.60
C ASN A 43 9.53 -7.96 -21.50
N LEU A 44 9.02 -8.13 -20.27
CA LEU A 44 9.08 -7.14 -19.20
C LEU A 44 10.19 -7.41 -18.16
N HIS A 45 11.41 -7.77 -18.59
CA HIS A 45 12.53 -8.08 -17.69
C HIS A 45 13.21 -6.84 -17.07
N SER A 46 12.43 -5.93 -16.46
CA SER A 46 12.97 -4.83 -15.65
C SER A 46 12.71 -5.09 -14.16
N PRO A 47 13.66 -4.79 -13.24
CA PRO A 47 13.49 -4.92 -11.79
C PRO A 47 12.18 -4.33 -11.26
N MET A 48 11.71 -3.25 -11.88
CA MET A 48 10.48 -2.56 -11.52
C MET A 48 9.23 -3.45 -11.58
N TYR A 49 9.14 -4.40 -12.53
CA TYR A 49 7.97 -5.28 -12.64
C TYR A 49 7.89 -6.29 -11.48
N TYR A 50 9.02 -6.66 -10.90
CA TYR A 50 9.03 -7.50 -9.69
C TYR A 50 8.46 -6.73 -8.49
N PHE A 51 8.79 -5.45 -8.34
CA PHE A 51 8.20 -4.61 -7.28
C PHE A 51 6.69 -4.42 -7.46
N ILE A 52 6.21 -4.20 -8.69
CA ILE A 52 4.76 -4.14 -8.97
C ILE A 52 4.09 -5.47 -8.65
N CYS A 53 4.72 -6.60 -8.96
CA CYS A 53 4.19 -7.92 -8.62
C CYS A 53 4.09 -8.09 -7.10
N CYS A 54 5.11 -7.70 -6.33
CA CYS A 54 5.05 -7.78 -4.87
C CYS A 54 4.03 -6.81 -4.24
N LEU A 55 3.84 -5.63 -4.84
CA LEU A 55 2.76 -4.71 -4.47
C LEU A 55 1.40 -5.41 -4.65
N ALA A 56 1.13 -5.95 -5.85
CA ALA A 56 -0.12 -6.64 -6.14
C ALA A 56 -0.34 -7.87 -5.24
N VAL A 57 0.71 -8.64 -4.94
CA VAL A 57 0.62 -9.77 -3.99
C VAL A 57 0.29 -9.29 -2.57
N SER A 58 0.86 -8.16 -2.13
CA SER A 58 0.54 -7.58 -0.82
C SER A 58 -0.92 -7.12 -0.77
N ASP A 59 -1.43 -6.47 -1.83
CA ASP A 59 -2.82 -6.04 -1.91
C ASP A 59 -3.82 -7.22 -2.02
N MET A 60 -3.41 -8.32 -2.68
CA MET A 60 -4.17 -9.58 -2.67
C MET A 60 -4.25 -10.16 -1.26
N LEU A 61 -3.15 -10.13 -0.49
CA LEU A 61 -3.15 -10.61 0.90
C LEU A 61 -4.08 -9.79 1.79
N VAL A 62 -4.07 -8.45 1.66
CA VAL A 62 -5.06 -7.58 2.35
C VAL A 62 -6.49 -8.01 2.01
N SER A 63 -6.77 -8.22 0.73
CA SER A 63 -8.09 -8.58 0.23
C SER A 63 -8.54 -9.94 0.76
N ILE A 64 -7.67 -10.95 0.71
CA ILE A 64 -7.94 -12.31 1.21
C ILE A 64 -8.16 -12.30 2.73
N SER A 65 -7.31 -11.57 3.48
CA SER A 65 -7.47 -11.49 4.93
C SER A 65 -8.78 -10.82 5.33
N ASN A 66 -9.15 -9.71 4.68
CA ASN A 66 -10.43 -9.03 4.94
C ASN A 66 -11.66 -9.89 4.58
N LEU A 67 -11.59 -10.62 3.45
CA LEU A 67 -12.64 -11.59 3.08
C LEU A 67 -12.75 -12.71 4.13
N THR A 68 -11.61 -13.20 4.62
CA THR A 68 -11.56 -14.26 5.63
C THR A 68 -12.11 -13.77 6.97
N GLU A 69 -11.74 -12.56 7.39
CA GLU A 69 -12.26 -11.90 8.60
C GLU A 69 -13.76 -11.75 8.54
N THR A 70 -14.27 -11.15 7.46
CA THR A 70 -15.71 -10.91 7.27
C THR A 70 -16.49 -12.22 7.25
N LEU A 71 -15.99 -13.25 6.56
CA LEU A 71 -16.60 -14.57 6.53
C LEU A 71 -16.61 -15.22 7.92
N PHE A 72 -15.50 -15.10 8.66
CA PHE A 72 -15.38 -15.66 10.00
C PHE A 72 -16.35 -14.99 11.00
N LEU A 73 -16.48 -13.67 10.94
CA LEU A 73 -17.44 -12.90 11.73
C LEU A 73 -18.89 -13.30 11.39
N LEU A 74 -19.23 -13.40 10.11
CA LEU A 74 -20.58 -13.83 9.67
C LEU A 74 -20.94 -15.24 10.15
N LEU A 75 -19.99 -16.18 10.09
CA LEU A 75 -20.18 -17.56 10.54
C LEU A 75 -20.39 -17.66 12.06
N LEU A 76 -19.72 -16.80 12.83
CA LEU A 76 -19.91 -16.69 14.28
C LEU A 76 -21.26 -16.05 14.62
N GLU A 77 -21.63 -14.94 13.96
CA GLU A 77 -22.90 -14.24 14.20
C GLU A 77 -24.12 -15.12 13.90
N HIS A 78 -24.08 -15.90 12.82
CA HIS A 78 -25.17 -16.80 12.44
C HIS A 78 -25.19 -18.11 13.24
N GLY A 79 -24.27 -18.30 14.19
CA GLY A 79 -24.20 -19.49 15.04
C GLY A 79 -23.83 -20.78 14.31
N VAL A 80 -23.39 -20.70 13.05
CA VAL A 80 -22.97 -21.85 12.24
C VAL A 80 -21.63 -22.40 12.73
N LEU A 81 -20.76 -21.52 13.22
CA LEU A 81 -19.42 -21.86 13.69
C LEU A 81 -19.29 -21.56 15.19
N VAL A 82 -19.45 -22.58 16.04
CA VAL A 82 -19.29 -22.43 17.49
C VAL A 82 -17.86 -22.81 17.88
N VAL A 83 -17.03 -21.80 18.12
CA VAL A 83 -15.60 -21.97 18.41
C VAL A 83 -15.27 -21.43 19.80
N ARG A 84 -14.31 -22.07 20.49
CA ARG A 84 -13.84 -21.62 21.80
C ARG A 84 -13.28 -20.19 21.71
N PRO A 85 -13.57 -19.28 22.66
CA PRO A 85 -13.12 -17.88 22.61
C PRO A 85 -11.60 -17.72 22.50
N THR A 86 -10.81 -18.68 23.00
CA THR A 86 -9.36 -18.68 22.82
C THR A 86 -8.94 -18.82 21.37
N ILE A 87 -9.61 -19.69 20.60
CA ILE A 87 -9.30 -19.92 19.19
C ILE A 87 -9.77 -18.74 18.35
N VAL A 88 -10.95 -18.18 18.65
CA VAL A 88 -11.45 -16.95 18.01
C VAL A 88 -10.42 -15.82 18.14
N ARG A 89 -9.94 -15.57 19.35
CA ARG A 89 -8.89 -14.55 19.59
C ARG A 89 -7.58 -14.87 18.88
N HIS A 90 -7.17 -16.12 18.79
CA HIS A 90 -5.95 -16.48 18.06
C HIS A 90 -6.08 -16.23 16.56
N MET A 91 -7.23 -16.57 15.96
CA MET A 91 -7.48 -16.32 14.54
C MET A 91 -7.55 -14.83 14.23
N ASP A 92 -8.24 -14.07 15.07
CA ASP A 92 -8.34 -12.61 15.01
C ASP A 92 -6.95 -11.94 14.99
N ASN A 93 -6.09 -12.28 15.96
CA ASN A 93 -4.71 -11.76 16.00
C ASN A 93 -3.88 -12.15 14.76
N VAL A 94 -4.09 -13.36 14.20
CA VAL A 94 -3.37 -13.81 13.00
C VAL A 94 -3.86 -13.03 11.77
N ILE A 95 -5.16 -12.84 11.64
CA ILE A 95 -5.77 -12.06 10.57
C ILE A 95 -5.29 -10.60 10.65
N ASP A 96 -5.32 -9.99 11.84
CA ASP A 96 -4.79 -8.64 12.07
C ASP A 96 -3.31 -8.53 11.70
N MET A 97 -2.49 -9.53 12.06
CA MET A 97 -1.07 -9.56 11.70
C MET A 97 -0.88 -9.62 10.19
N LEU A 98 -1.68 -10.41 9.49
CA LEU A 98 -1.64 -10.51 8.04
C LEU A 98 -2.11 -9.21 7.36
N ILE A 99 -3.21 -8.60 7.82
CA ILE A 99 -3.70 -7.33 7.30
C ILE A 99 -2.66 -6.24 7.50
N CYS A 100 -2.16 -6.08 8.72
CA CYS A 100 -1.18 -5.06 9.06
C CYS A 100 0.13 -5.24 8.28
N SER A 101 0.66 -6.47 8.20
CA SER A 101 1.92 -6.73 7.47
C SER A 101 1.77 -6.52 5.97
N SER A 102 0.62 -6.88 5.40
CA SER A 102 0.32 -6.68 3.99
C SER A 102 0.19 -5.19 3.65
N ILE A 103 -0.50 -4.40 4.47
CA ILE A 103 -0.61 -2.94 4.30
C ILE A 103 0.76 -2.26 4.36
N VAL A 104 1.59 -2.60 5.36
CA VAL A 104 2.94 -2.03 5.52
C VAL A 104 3.84 -2.43 4.33
N SER A 105 3.71 -3.68 3.86
CA SER A 105 4.42 -4.18 2.68
C SER A 105 4.00 -3.43 1.40
N SER A 106 2.69 -3.29 1.15
CA SER A 106 2.15 -2.54 0.01
C SER A 106 2.68 -1.12 -0.04
N LEU A 107 2.64 -0.41 1.09
CA LEU A 107 3.18 0.96 1.19
C LEU A 107 4.68 1.03 0.96
N SER A 108 5.42 0.07 1.52
CA SER A 108 6.87 0.00 1.34
C SER A 108 7.24 -0.26 -0.12
N PHE A 109 6.52 -1.17 -0.80
CA PHE A 109 6.71 -1.42 -2.22
C PHE A 109 6.35 -0.21 -3.09
N LEU A 110 5.29 0.54 -2.73
CA LEU A 110 4.97 1.82 -3.36
C LEU A 110 6.16 2.80 -3.25
N GLY A 111 6.76 2.91 -2.06
CA GLY A 111 7.95 3.72 -1.82
C GLY A 111 9.18 3.24 -2.61
N VAL A 112 9.41 1.93 -2.67
CA VAL A 112 10.50 1.34 -3.48
C VAL A 112 10.30 1.64 -4.96
N ILE A 113 9.07 1.56 -5.48
CA ILE A 113 8.74 1.95 -6.85
C ILE A 113 9.00 3.45 -7.09
N ALA A 114 8.69 4.30 -6.11
CA ALA A 114 8.97 5.74 -6.19
C ALA A 114 10.49 6.00 -6.28
N VAL A 115 11.28 5.32 -5.45
CA VAL A 115 12.75 5.42 -5.47
C VAL A 115 13.34 4.87 -6.76
N ASP A 116 12.87 3.72 -7.24
CA ASP A 116 13.27 3.13 -8.52
C ASP A 116 12.99 4.09 -9.69
N ARG A 117 11.80 4.69 -9.71
CA ARG A 117 11.42 5.71 -10.69
C ARG A 117 12.30 6.95 -10.58
N TYR A 118 12.60 7.41 -9.38
CA TYR A 118 13.52 8.52 -9.15
C TYR A 118 14.91 8.21 -9.72
N ILE A 119 15.49 7.04 -9.42
CA ILE A 119 16.81 6.65 -9.95
C ILE A 119 16.77 6.54 -11.48
N THR A 120 15.70 5.97 -12.04
CA THR A 120 15.52 5.85 -13.50
C THR A 120 15.49 7.21 -14.19
N ILE A 121 14.82 8.21 -13.59
CA ILE A 121 14.66 9.55 -14.18
C ILE A 121 15.94 10.38 -14.01
N PHE A 122 16.54 10.42 -12.81
CA PHE A 122 17.68 11.31 -12.51
C PHE A 122 19.04 10.71 -12.81
N TYR A 123 19.15 9.39 -12.78
CA TYR A 123 20.40 8.66 -12.95
C TYR A 123 20.28 7.62 -14.07
N ALA A 124 19.55 7.94 -15.14
CA ALA A 124 19.29 7.05 -16.28
C ALA A 124 20.55 6.33 -16.80
N LEU A 125 21.68 7.03 -16.95
CA LEU A 125 22.95 6.46 -17.44
C LEU A 125 23.65 5.55 -16.42
N ARG A 126 23.34 5.68 -15.12
CA ARG A 126 23.89 4.85 -14.04
C ARG A 126 22.89 3.80 -13.53
N TYR A 127 21.64 3.82 -13.98
CA TYR A 127 20.58 2.92 -13.51
C TYR A 127 21.00 1.44 -13.58
N HIS A 128 21.54 1.00 -14.71
CA HIS A 128 21.98 -0.38 -14.91
C HIS A 128 23.14 -0.79 -13.96
N SER A 129 23.92 0.18 -13.47
CA SER A 129 24.96 -0.07 -12.46
C SER A 129 24.44 0.02 -11.02
N ILE A 130 23.37 0.78 -10.79
CA ILE A 130 22.82 1.02 -9.45
C ILE A 130 21.83 -0.08 -9.06
N MET A 131 20.94 -0.46 -9.98
CA MET A 131 19.84 -1.38 -9.72
C MET A 131 20.01 -2.71 -10.45
N THR A 132 20.54 -3.68 -9.72
CA THR A 132 20.74 -5.06 -10.18
C THR A 132 19.63 -5.96 -9.65
N LEU A 133 19.40 -7.09 -10.31
CA LEU A 133 18.41 -8.08 -9.88
C LEU A 133 18.65 -8.56 -8.43
N GLN A 134 19.91 -8.78 -8.05
CA GLN A 134 20.27 -9.18 -6.68
C GLN A 134 19.85 -8.13 -5.65
N ARG A 135 20.09 -6.85 -5.92
CA ARG A 135 19.67 -5.76 -5.03
C ARG A 135 18.15 -5.67 -4.94
N ALA A 136 17.45 -5.85 -6.06
CA ALA A 136 15.98 -5.86 -6.07
C ALA A 136 15.41 -7.00 -5.21
N VAL A 137 15.95 -8.21 -5.33
CA VAL A 137 15.54 -9.37 -4.50
C VAL A 137 15.82 -9.11 -3.02
N VAL A 138 16.98 -8.54 -2.67
CA VAL A 138 17.31 -8.18 -1.28
C VAL A 138 16.33 -7.14 -0.75
N THR A 139 15.99 -6.11 -1.53
CA THR A 139 14.98 -5.11 -1.16
C THR A 139 13.59 -5.73 -0.98
N MET A 140 13.19 -6.67 -1.84
CA MET A 140 11.91 -7.38 -1.68
C MET A 140 11.90 -8.17 -0.37
N ALA A 141 12.93 -8.96 -0.11
CA ALA A 141 13.04 -9.75 1.11
C ALA A 141 13.05 -8.87 2.37
N SER A 142 13.79 -7.75 2.34
CA SER A 142 13.84 -6.83 3.48
C SER A 142 12.49 -6.17 3.75
N VAL A 143 11.73 -5.80 2.71
CA VAL A 143 10.38 -5.23 2.86
C VAL A 143 9.43 -6.25 3.51
N TRP A 144 9.40 -7.49 3.01
CA TRP A 144 8.54 -8.53 3.60
C TRP A 144 8.88 -8.82 5.07
N LEU A 145 10.17 -8.95 5.38
CA LEU A 145 10.64 -9.21 6.73
C LEU A 145 10.35 -8.02 7.67
N ALA A 146 10.68 -6.80 7.26
CA ALA A 146 10.46 -5.60 8.06
C ALA A 146 8.96 -5.39 8.34
N SER A 147 8.11 -5.60 7.33
CA SER A 147 6.65 -5.47 7.46
C SER A 147 6.12 -6.49 8.47
N THR A 148 6.48 -7.77 8.32
CA THR A 148 6.06 -8.85 9.23
C THR A 148 6.51 -8.59 10.67
N VAL A 149 7.76 -8.18 10.87
CA VAL A 149 8.29 -7.85 12.20
C VAL A 149 7.55 -6.66 12.80
N SER A 150 7.38 -5.57 12.04
CA SER A 150 6.70 -4.37 12.53
C SER A 150 5.25 -4.64 12.96
N SER A 151 4.52 -5.44 12.19
CA SER A 151 3.13 -5.82 12.49
C SER A 151 3.03 -6.75 13.69
N THR A 152 3.97 -7.68 13.82
CA THR A 152 4.05 -8.55 15.01
C THR A 152 4.27 -7.72 16.27
N VAL A 153 5.17 -6.73 16.22
CA VAL A 153 5.44 -5.83 17.35
C VAL A 153 4.20 -4.96 17.64
N PHE A 154 3.53 -4.44 16.62
CA PHE A 154 2.30 -3.65 16.77
C PHE A 154 1.22 -4.42 17.53
N ILE A 155 0.93 -5.67 17.13
CA ILE A 155 -0.12 -6.49 17.74
C ILE A 155 0.30 -7.06 19.10
N THR A 156 1.58 -7.34 19.32
CA THR A 156 2.04 -7.84 20.62
C THR A 156 2.04 -6.74 21.67
N TYR A 157 2.42 -5.52 21.29
CA TYR A 157 2.63 -4.40 22.22
C TYR A 157 1.58 -3.29 22.10
N TYR A 158 0.42 -3.57 21.52
CA TYR A 158 -0.67 -2.58 21.36
C TYR A 158 -1.11 -1.92 22.68
N ARG A 159 -0.88 -2.60 23.82
CA ARG A 159 -1.22 -2.10 25.16
C ARG A 159 -0.23 -1.04 25.68
N SER A 160 0.99 -1.00 25.15
CA SER A 160 2.00 -0.02 25.53
C SER A 160 1.85 1.24 24.69
N ASN A 161 1.25 2.29 25.26
CA ASN A 161 1.03 3.56 24.56
C ASN A 161 2.33 4.14 23.96
N ALA A 162 3.47 4.00 24.64
CA ALA A 162 4.75 4.50 24.14
C ALA A 162 5.22 3.77 22.87
N ILE A 163 5.13 2.43 22.86
CA ILE A 163 5.51 1.62 21.71
C ILE A 163 4.53 1.86 20.56
N LEU A 164 3.24 1.92 20.86
CA LEU A 164 2.19 2.21 19.90
C LEU A 164 2.40 3.57 19.22
N LEU A 165 2.64 4.64 20.01
CA LEU A 165 2.93 5.98 19.48
C LEU A 165 4.22 6.01 18.65
N CYS A 166 5.25 5.27 19.06
CA CYS A 166 6.50 5.16 18.30
C CYS A 166 6.26 4.49 16.93
N LEU A 167 5.49 3.39 16.90
CA LEU A 167 5.16 2.67 15.67
C LEU A 167 4.27 3.50 14.73
N ILE A 168 3.24 4.14 15.28
CA ILE A 168 2.39 5.06 14.52
C ILE A 168 3.24 6.22 13.99
N GLY A 169 4.09 6.82 14.82
CA GLY A 169 5.00 7.89 14.40
C GLY A 169 5.97 7.46 13.29
N PHE A 170 6.56 6.27 13.40
CA PHE A 170 7.42 5.71 12.35
C PHE A 170 6.65 5.49 11.04
N PHE A 171 5.43 4.97 11.13
CA PHE A 171 4.56 4.76 9.99
C PHE A 171 4.19 6.09 9.30
N LEU A 172 3.78 7.09 10.08
CA LEU A 172 3.48 8.43 9.60
C LEU A 172 4.71 9.09 8.97
N PHE A 173 5.88 8.94 9.59
CA PHE A 173 7.14 9.43 9.03
C PHE A 173 7.41 8.81 7.66
N MET A 174 7.23 7.48 7.51
CA MET A 174 7.40 6.80 6.22
C MET A 174 6.40 7.31 5.17
N LEU A 175 5.15 7.55 5.55
CA LEU A 175 4.13 8.13 4.67
C LEU A 175 4.50 9.54 4.20
N VAL A 176 4.96 10.40 5.11
CA VAL A 176 5.43 11.75 4.77
C VAL A 176 6.65 11.71 3.86
N LEU A 177 7.61 10.81 4.14
CA LEU A 177 8.81 10.64 3.31
C LEU A 177 8.43 10.24 1.88
N MET A 178 7.52 9.27 1.75
CA MET A 178 7.01 8.82 0.46
C MET A 178 6.28 9.95 -0.28
N LEU A 179 5.42 10.71 0.40
CA LEU A 179 4.73 11.86 -0.16
C LEU A 179 5.72 12.92 -0.68
N VAL A 180 6.71 13.28 0.14
CA VAL A 180 7.74 14.26 -0.23
C VAL A 180 8.54 13.80 -1.44
N LEU A 181 8.94 12.52 -1.49
CA LEU A 181 9.63 11.95 -2.64
C LEU A 181 8.79 12.04 -3.92
N TYR A 182 7.50 11.74 -3.84
CA TYR A 182 6.59 11.87 -4.98
C TYR A 182 6.38 13.33 -5.42
N ILE A 183 6.15 14.25 -4.48
CA ILE A 183 6.02 15.69 -4.79
C ILE A 183 7.31 16.21 -5.42
N HIS A 184 8.47 15.88 -4.86
CA HIS A 184 9.76 16.30 -5.38
C HIS A 184 9.98 15.76 -6.80
N MET A 185 9.72 14.47 -7.02
CA MET A 185 9.82 13.86 -8.34
C MET A 185 8.86 14.51 -9.35
N PHE A 186 7.63 14.85 -8.94
CA PHE A 186 6.67 15.54 -9.79
C PHE A 186 7.09 16.99 -10.12
N ALA A 187 7.49 17.75 -9.11
CA ALA A 187 7.96 19.13 -9.28
C ALA A 187 9.17 19.19 -10.21
N LEU A 188 10.11 18.26 -10.03
CA LEU A 188 11.33 18.18 -10.81
C LEU A 188 11.05 17.70 -12.25
N ALA A 189 10.13 16.75 -12.45
CA ALA A 189 9.65 16.38 -13.78
C ALA A 189 9.01 17.59 -14.50
N ARG A 190 8.18 18.38 -13.79
CA ARG A 190 7.57 19.61 -14.34
C ARG A 190 8.62 20.68 -14.64
N HIS A 191 9.66 20.79 -13.83
CA HIS A 191 10.78 21.69 -14.08
C HIS A 191 11.54 21.30 -15.36
N HIS A 192 11.88 20.01 -15.53
CA HIS A 192 12.49 19.52 -16.76
C HIS A 192 11.59 19.74 -17.99
N LEU A 193 10.28 19.48 -17.88
CA LEU A 193 9.33 19.74 -18.96
C LEU A 193 9.25 21.23 -19.34
N ARG A 194 9.33 22.13 -18.37
CA ARG A 194 9.37 23.59 -18.61
C ARG A 194 10.69 24.04 -19.23
N SER A 195 11.82 23.57 -18.71
CA SER A 195 13.17 23.88 -19.23
C SER A 195 13.40 23.35 -20.66
N ILE A 196 12.77 22.23 -21.02
CA ILE A 196 12.83 21.66 -22.37
C ILE A 196 11.92 22.41 -23.35
N SER A 197 10.84 23.05 -22.88
CA SER A 197 9.99 23.89 -23.75
C SER A 197 10.72 25.14 -24.25
N SER A 198 11.73 25.63 -23.52
CA SER A 198 12.61 26.72 -23.95
C SER A 198 13.81 26.28 -24.80
N GLN A 199 14.13 24.97 -24.88
CA GLN A 199 15.23 24.43 -25.69
C GLN A 199 14.73 23.39 -26.69
N GLN A 200 14.24 23.87 -27.84
CA GLN A 200 13.78 23.06 -28.96
C GLN A 200 14.94 22.28 -29.62
N LYS A 201 15.08 20.98 -29.31
CA LYS A 201 15.63 19.87 -30.14
C LYS A 201 15.86 18.56 -29.33
N GLN A 202 14.84 18.04 -28.64
CA GLN A 202 14.87 16.63 -28.17
C GLN A 202 13.81 15.79 -28.89
N PRO A 203 14.12 14.53 -29.25
CA PRO A 203 13.23 13.68 -30.04
C PRO A 203 11.91 13.43 -29.31
N THR A 204 10.81 13.47 -30.06
CA THR A 204 9.41 13.28 -29.62
C THR A 204 9.19 12.04 -28.74
N ILE A 205 10.03 11.02 -28.92
CA ILE A 205 10.02 9.76 -28.17
C ILE A 205 10.32 9.99 -26.67
N TYR A 206 11.34 10.77 -26.33
CA TYR A 206 11.71 11.07 -24.94
C TYR A 206 10.63 11.91 -24.22
N ARG A 207 9.99 12.83 -24.95
CA ARG A 207 8.88 13.66 -24.46
C ARG A 207 7.66 12.82 -24.07
N SER A 208 7.32 11.80 -24.87
CA SER A 208 6.18 10.91 -24.59
C SER A 208 6.42 10.00 -23.38
N SER A 209 7.65 9.51 -23.20
CA SER A 209 8.03 8.65 -22.07
C SER A 209 8.03 9.43 -20.75
N SER A 210 8.56 10.66 -20.77
CA SER A 210 8.58 11.57 -19.61
C SER A 210 7.16 11.96 -19.16
N LEU A 211 6.24 12.24 -20.10
CA LEU A 211 4.86 12.58 -19.77
C LEU A 211 4.09 11.39 -19.17
N LYS A 212 4.27 10.18 -19.73
CA LYS A 212 3.66 8.94 -19.23
C LYS A 212 4.10 8.65 -17.80
N GLY A 213 5.39 8.84 -17.50
CA GLY A 213 5.91 8.73 -16.14
C GLY A 213 5.23 9.69 -15.17
N ALA A 214 5.13 10.98 -15.52
CA ALA A 214 4.50 11.99 -14.67
C ALA A 214 3.00 11.72 -14.41
N VAL A 215 2.27 11.18 -15.38
CA VAL A 215 0.85 10.81 -15.22
C VAL A 215 0.69 9.67 -14.22
N THR A 216 1.48 8.59 -14.34
CA THR A 216 1.43 7.48 -13.38
C THR A 216 1.71 7.97 -11.96
N LEU A 217 2.70 8.86 -11.77
CA LEU A 217 3.03 9.41 -10.46
C LEU A 217 1.92 10.28 -9.86
N THR A 218 1.21 11.04 -10.70
CA THR A 218 0.07 11.87 -10.27
C THR A 218 -1.10 11.00 -9.81
N ILE A 219 -1.37 9.90 -10.52
CA ILE A 219 -2.38 8.93 -10.13
C ILE A 219 -2.02 8.28 -8.80
N LEU A 220 -0.77 7.83 -8.63
CA LEU A 220 -0.31 7.20 -7.37
C LEU A 220 -0.41 8.15 -6.18
N LEU A 221 -0.04 9.43 -6.35
CA LEU A 221 -0.21 10.47 -5.33
C LEU A 221 -1.69 10.69 -4.96
N GLY A 222 -2.57 10.81 -5.96
CA GLY A 222 -3.99 11.04 -5.75
C GLY A 222 -4.67 9.88 -5.01
N VAL A 223 -4.39 8.65 -5.43
CA VAL A 223 -4.89 7.44 -4.78
C VAL A 223 -4.39 7.34 -3.35
N PHE A 224 -3.11 7.65 -3.10
CA PHE A 224 -2.56 7.64 -1.75
C PHE A 224 -3.33 8.56 -0.79
N PHE A 225 -3.59 9.81 -1.16
CA PHE A 225 -4.34 10.74 -0.30
C PHE A 225 -5.79 10.31 -0.08
N ILE A 226 -6.45 9.76 -1.10
CA ILE A 226 -7.85 9.32 -0.98
C ILE A 226 -7.98 8.09 -0.09
N CYS A 227 -7.11 7.09 -0.27
CA CYS A 227 -7.15 5.85 0.49
C CYS A 227 -6.75 6.05 1.95
N TRP A 228 -5.81 6.97 2.23
CA TRP A 228 -5.27 7.16 3.58
C TRP A 228 -5.91 8.32 4.33
N GLY A 229 -6.51 9.30 3.64
CA GLY A 229 -7.17 10.46 4.25
C GLY A 229 -8.10 10.11 5.42
N PRO A 230 -9.03 9.15 5.28
CA PRO A 230 -9.93 8.78 6.37
C PRO A 230 -9.22 8.32 7.66
N PHE A 231 -8.06 7.67 7.53
CA PHE A 231 -7.26 7.21 8.67
C PHE A 231 -6.54 8.36 9.40
N PHE A 232 -6.29 9.49 8.72
CA PHE A 232 -5.66 10.66 9.32
C PHE A 232 -6.64 11.58 10.06
N PHE A 233 -7.93 11.49 9.75
CA PHE A 233 -8.97 12.38 10.29
C PHE A 233 -9.79 11.74 11.43
N HIS A 234 -9.42 10.55 11.89
CA HIS A 234 -10.04 9.82 13.00
C HIS A 234 -8.98 9.46 14.05
#